data_AF-A0A815UQ99-F1
#
_entry.id   AF-A0A815UQ99-F1
#
_cell.length_a   1.000
_cell.length_b   1.000
_cell.length_c   1.000
_cell.angle_alpha   90.00
_cell.angle_beta   90.00
_cell.angle_gamma   90.00
#
_symmetry.space_group_name_H-M   'P 1'
#
loop_
_entity.id
_entity.type
_entity.pdbx_description
1 polymer ?
#
loop_
_entity_poly.entity_id
_entity_poly.type
_entity_poly.pdbx_seq_one_letter_code
_entity_poly.pdbx_strand_id
1 'polypeptide(L)'
;MALSLIPIDEVERQFQRLQTITLSSLGDLLLYFKNRWMHGVVPIHMWNFYDANHRTNNTSEAYNLRFATRLSKKHPNIWSFIQLIQSEHVRFEHISIQLDAGASAPKQSTKTKAFQIRFDTLRSRYIKKEINANELLSGLS
;
A
#
# COMPACT_ATOMS: atom_id res chain seq x y z
N MET A 1 2.69 5.65 7.39
CA MET A 1 1.35 6.02 7.89
C MET A 1 0.88 4.95 8.86
N ALA A 2 0.86 5.23 10.16
CA ALA A 2 0.45 4.23 11.16
C ALA A 2 -1.07 3.99 11.17
N LEU A 3 -1.86 5.03 10.90
CA LEU A 3 -3.32 4.99 10.85
C LEU A 3 -3.88 4.09 9.73
N SER A 4 -3.10 3.81 8.69
CA SER A 4 -3.53 2.89 7.65
C SER A 4 -3.45 1.42 8.08
N LEU A 5 -2.86 1.13 9.23
CA LEU A 5 -2.59 -0.23 9.72
C LEU A 5 -3.45 -0.60 10.94
N ILE A 6 -4.47 0.20 11.24
CA ILE A 6 -5.45 -0.03 12.29
C ILE A 6 -6.84 -0.22 11.67
N PRO A 7 -7.78 -0.90 12.37
CA PRO A 7 -9.15 -1.06 11.88
C PRO A 7 -9.80 0.29 11.58
N ILE A 8 -10.59 0.35 10.52
CA ILE A 8 -11.22 1.58 10.03
C ILE A 8 -12.10 2.24 11.11
N ASP A 9 -12.82 1.43 11.89
CA ASP A 9 -13.66 1.86 13.01
C ASP A 9 -12.87 2.51 14.16
N GLU A 10 -11.58 2.21 14.27
CA GLU A 10 -10.70 2.81 15.27
C GLU A 10 -9.92 4.04 14.78
N VAL A 11 -9.90 4.29 13.47
CA VAL A 11 -9.07 5.33 12.84
C VAL A 11 -9.33 6.71 13.44
N GLU A 12 -10.59 7.11 13.59
CA GLU A 12 -10.98 8.40 14.16
C GLU A 12 -10.50 8.53 15.61
N ARG A 13 -10.74 7.50 16.43
CA ARG A 13 -10.33 7.48 17.84
C ARG A 13 -8.82 7.61 17.99
N GLN A 14 -8.05 6.86 17.19
CA GLN A 14 -6.59 6.93 17.25
C GLN A 14 -6.07 8.26 16.69
N PHE A 15 -6.71 8.84 15.67
CA PHE A 15 -6.35 10.15 15.15
C PHE A 15 -6.56 11.26 16.20
N GLN A 16 -7.71 11.28 16.89
CA GLN A 16 -7.96 12.23 17.98
C GLN A 16 -6.91 12.11 19.09
N ARG A 17 -6.54 10.88 19.44
CA ARG A 17 -5.48 10.63 20.42
C ARG A 17 -4.11 11.09 19.92
N LEU A 18 -3.81 10.99 18.64
CA LEU A 18 -2.60 11.58 18.06
C LEU A 18 -2.61 13.10 18.20
N GLN A 19 -3.76 13.76 17.98
CA GLN A 19 -3.86 15.21 18.11
C GLN A 19 -3.57 15.70 19.54
N THR A 20 -3.90 14.92 20.58
CA THR A 20 -3.63 15.33 21.97
C THR A 20 -2.16 15.19 22.39
N ILE A 21 -1.41 14.26 21.77
CA ILE A 21 0.00 14.01 22.10
C ILE A 21 0.98 14.69 21.16
N THR A 22 0.49 15.29 20.07
CA THR A 22 1.35 15.89 19.05
C THR A 22 1.74 17.33 19.41
N LEU A 23 2.98 17.70 19.08
CA LEU A 23 3.51 19.05 19.22
C LEU A 23 2.68 20.07 18.43
N SER A 24 2.52 21.28 18.98
CA SER A 24 1.80 22.38 18.33
C SER A 24 2.36 22.76 16.96
N SER A 25 3.67 22.56 16.73
CA SER A 25 4.33 22.81 15.45
C SER A 25 3.86 21.91 14.30
N LEU A 26 3.18 20.80 14.59
CA LEU A 26 2.58 19.89 13.60
C LEU A 26 1.07 20.13 13.41
N GLY A 27 0.51 21.20 14.00
CA GLY A 27 -0.92 21.52 13.93
C GLY A 27 -1.44 21.61 12.49
N ASP A 28 -0.71 22.30 11.60
CA ASP A 28 -1.10 22.46 10.19
C ASP A 28 -1.11 21.13 9.44
N LEU A 29 -0.15 20.23 9.73
CA LEU A 29 -0.10 18.90 9.13
C LEU A 29 -1.30 18.05 9.58
N LEU A 30 -1.64 18.10 10.87
CA LEU A 30 -2.80 17.39 11.40
C LEU A 30 -4.10 17.96 10.83
N LEU A 31 -4.20 19.28 10.68
CA LEU A 31 -5.36 19.94 10.06
C LEU A 31 -5.52 19.53 8.60
N TYR A 32 -4.42 19.55 7.83
CA TYR A 32 -4.40 19.04 6.46
C TYR A 32 -4.84 17.57 6.41
N PHE A 33 -4.29 16.73 7.29
CA PHE A 33 -4.61 15.31 7.31
C PHE A 33 -6.09 15.08 7.60
N LYS A 34 -6.64 15.77 8.61
CA LYS A 34 -8.06 15.72 8.96
C LYS A 34 -8.94 16.12 7.78
N ASN A 35 -8.64 17.24 7.14
CA ASN A 35 -9.48 17.79 6.06
C ASN A 35 -9.36 17.01 4.75
N ARG A 36 -8.21 16.39 4.47
CA ARG A 36 -7.98 15.69 3.20
C ARG A 36 -8.28 14.19 3.27
N TRP A 37 -7.89 13.55 4.37
CA TRP A 37 -7.83 12.09 4.48
C TRP A 37 -8.86 11.51 5.46
N MET A 38 -9.27 12.26 6.48
CA MET A 38 -10.31 11.80 7.42
C MET A 38 -11.72 12.19 6.95
N HIS A 39 -11.91 13.46 6.60
CA HIS A 39 -13.23 14.03 6.22
C HIS A 39 -13.26 14.59 4.81
N GLY A 40 -12.19 14.36 4.04
CA GLY A 40 -12.02 14.94 2.72
C GLY A 40 -12.61 14.11 1.60
N VAL A 41 -12.15 14.41 0.39
CA VAL A 41 -12.59 13.75 -0.84
C VAL A 41 -12.07 12.32 -0.95
N VAL A 42 -10.99 11.97 -0.24
CA VAL A 42 -10.39 10.63 -0.30
C VAL A 42 -10.99 9.76 0.81
N PRO A 43 -11.78 8.72 0.48
CA PRO A 43 -12.36 7.84 1.47
C PRO A 43 -11.31 7.05 2.27
N ILE A 44 -11.60 6.76 3.54
CA ILE A 44 -10.69 6.02 4.44
C ILE A 44 -10.31 4.65 3.88
N HIS A 45 -11.27 3.92 3.28
CA HIS A 45 -11.02 2.60 2.71
C HIS A 45 -10.04 2.61 1.53
N MET A 46 -9.79 3.76 0.88
CA MET A 46 -8.81 3.86 -0.21
C MET A 46 -7.36 3.91 0.28
N TRP A 47 -7.12 4.35 1.51
CA TRP A 47 -5.78 4.49 2.08
C TRP A 47 -5.53 3.62 3.31
N ASN A 48 -6.58 2.99 3.87
CA ASN A 48 -6.46 2.00 4.91
C ASN A 48 -6.05 0.64 4.31
N PHE A 49 -5.00 0.06 4.88
CA PHE A 49 -4.37 -1.19 4.45
C PHE A 49 -4.46 -2.29 5.53
N TYR A 50 -5.34 -2.13 6.53
CA TYR A 50 -5.49 -3.10 7.62
C TYR A 50 -5.91 -4.49 7.07
N ASP A 51 -6.90 -4.48 6.17
CA ASP A 51 -7.43 -5.65 5.48
C ASP A 51 -6.78 -5.94 4.13
N ALA A 52 -5.82 -5.12 3.71
CA ALA A 52 -5.20 -5.26 2.40
C ALA A 52 -4.08 -6.32 2.42
N ASN A 53 -4.13 -7.23 1.43
CA ASN A 53 -3.06 -8.19 1.16
C ASN A 53 -1.80 -7.51 0.58
N HIS A 54 -1.94 -6.31 0.04
CA HIS A 54 -0.86 -5.50 -0.49
C HIS A 54 -0.89 -4.13 0.18
N ARG A 55 0.17 -3.81 0.93
CA ARG A 55 0.24 -2.59 1.76
C ARG A 55 1.15 -1.52 1.18
N THR A 56 1.88 -1.87 0.13
CA THR A 56 2.77 -0.97 -0.59
C THR A 56 2.41 -0.99 -2.08
N ASN A 57 2.67 0.12 -2.74
CA ASN A 57 2.55 0.28 -4.19
C ASN A 57 3.75 -0.32 -4.96
N ASN A 58 4.62 -1.13 -4.30
CA ASN A 58 5.85 -1.66 -4.87
C ASN A 58 5.65 -2.34 -6.24
N THR A 59 4.56 -3.09 -6.41
CA THR A 59 4.26 -3.76 -7.69
C THR A 59 4.00 -2.74 -8.79
N SER A 60 3.21 -1.70 -8.50
CA SER A 60 2.90 -0.62 -9.43
C SER A 60 4.14 0.24 -9.72
N GLU A 61 4.95 0.54 -8.69
CA GLU A 61 6.22 1.25 -8.85
C GLU A 61 7.22 0.46 -9.70
N ALA A 62 7.38 -0.83 -9.42
CA ALA A 62 8.24 -1.72 -10.21
C ALA A 62 7.76 -1.84 -11.65
N TYR A 63 6.44 -1.91 -11.87
CA TYR A 63 5.88 -1.88 -13.22
C TYR A 63 6.18 -0.56 -13.92
N ASN A 64 5.89 0.58 -13.28
CA ASN A 64 6.09 1.91 -13.85
C ASN A 64 7.57 2.16 -14.17
N LEU A 65 8.47 1.75 -13.27
CA LEU A 65 9.92 1.83 -13.49
C LEU A 65 10.32 1.01 -14.71
N ARG A 66 9.89 -0.26 -14.80
CA ARG A 66 10.21 -1.11 -15.96
C ARG A 66 9.63 -0.53 -17.24
N PHE A 67 8.39 -0.03 -17.20
CA PHE A 67 7.74 0.59 -18.35
C PHE A 67 8.50 1.83 -18.82
N ALA A 68 8.88 2.72 -17.90
CA ALA A 68 9.71 3.90 -18.19
C ALA A 68 11.07 3.51 -18.77
N THR A 69 11.72 2.48 -18.21
CA THR A 69 12.96 1.94 -18.75
C THR A 69 12.77 1.39 -20.16
N ARG A 70 11.70 0.64 -20.45
CA ARG A 70 11.42 0.12 -21.80
C ARG A 70 11.11 1.23 -22.80
N LEU A 71 10.46 2.30 -22.36
CA LEU A 71 10.20 3.47 -23.18
C LEU A 71 11.51 4.18 -23.55
N SER A 72 12.51 4.20 -22.65
CA SER A 72 13.89 4.65 -22.88
C SER A 72 14.05 6.06 -23.48
N LYS A 73 12.97 6.85 -23.55
CA LYS A 73 12.91 8.17 -24.18
C LYS A 73 12.08 9.10 -23.32
N LYS A 74 12.60 10.32 -23.09
CA LYS A 74 11.90 11.38 -22.35
C LYS A 74 10.66 11.88 -23.11
N HIS A 75 10.72 11.88 -24.44
CA HIS A 75 9.64 12.31 -25.34
C HIS A 75 9.48 11.30 -26.49
N PRO A 76 8.80 10.16 -26.27
CA PRO A 76 8.52 9.21 -27.33
C PRO A 76 7.57 9.83 -28.37
N ASN A 77 7.73 9.47 -29.63
CA ASN A 77 6.68 9.75 -30.62
C ASN A 77 5.50 8.80 -30.40
N ILE A 78 4.31 9.20 -30.86
CA ILE A 78 3.07 8.47 -30.65
C ILE A 78 3.14 7.01 -31.15
N TRP A 79 3.80 6.77 -32.29
CA TRP A 79 3.94 5.44 -32.86
C TRP A 79 4.78 4.51 -31.99
N SER A 80 5.93 5.00 -31.51
CA SER A 80 6.80 4.24 -30.60
C SER A 80 6.12 3.93 -29.27
N PHE A 81 5.28 4.83 -28.79
CA PHE A 81 4.48 4.61 -27.59
C PHE A 81 3.40 3.53 -27.81
N ILE A 82 2.66 3.61 -28.92
CA ILE A 82 1.65 2.60 -29.28
C ILE A 82 2.28 1.20 -29.41
N GLN A 83 3.42 1.10 -30.11
CA GLN A 83 4.15 -0.16 -30.26
C GLN A 83 4.58 -0.74 -28.91
N LEU A 84 5.06 0.11 -27.99
CA LEU A 84 5.41 -0.34 -26.64
C LEU A 84 4.18 -0.88 -25.89
N ILE A 85 3.06 -0.17 -25.92
CA ILE A 85 1.81 -0.58 -25.27
C ILE A 85 1.33 -1.92 -25.82
N GLN A 86 1.34 -2.10 -27.15
CA GLN A 86 1.00 -3.37 -27.78
C GLN A 86 1.92 -4.51 -27.31
N SER A 87 3.24 -4.26 -27.25
CA SER A 87 4.19 -5.25 -26.76
C SER A 87 4.00 -5.60 -25.26
N GLU A 88 3.56 -4.64 -24.46
CA GLU A 88 3.23 -4.86 -23.05
C GLU A 88 1.96 -5.70 -22.90
N HIS A 89 0.95 -5.44 -23.74
CA HIS A 89 -0.27 -6.23 -23.77
C HIS A 89 0.00 -7.70 -24.10
N VAL A 90 0.72 -7.96 -25.19
CA VAL A 90 1.12 -9.33 -25.60
C VAL A 90 1.86 -10.04 -24.46
N ARG A 91 2.76 -9.34 -23.77
CA ARG A 91 3.48 -9.91 -22.63
C ARG A 91 2.54 -10.28 -21.47
N PHE A 92 1.53 -9.47 -21.18
CA PHE A 92 0.54 -9.79 -20.14
C PHE A 92 -0.33 -10.98 -20.53
N GLU A 93 -0.75 -11.09 -21.79
CA GLU A 93 -1.47 -12.27 -22.29
C GLU A 93 -0.64 -13.54 -22.12
N HIS A 94 0.64 -13.50 -22.48
CA HIS A 94 1.56 -14.63 -22.26
C HIS A 94 1.67 -15.01 -20.79
N ILE A 95 1.77 -14.04 -19.87
CA ILE A 95 1.80 -14.30 -18.43
C ILE A 95 0.48 -14.95 -17.98
N SER A 96 -0.66 -14.47 -18.45
CA SER A 96 -1.97 -15.04 -18.13
C SER A 96 -2.07 -16.50 -18.56
N ILE A 97 -1.72 -16.79 -19.82
CA ILE A 97 -1.74 -18.15 -20.38
C ILE A 97 -0.82 -19.08 -19.57
N GLN A 98 0.36 -18.61 -19.17
CA GLN A 98 1.28 -19.40 -18.35
C GLN A 98 0.69 -19.70 -16.97
N LEU A 99 0.07 -18.72 -16.31
CA LEU A 99 -0.58 -18.92 -15.03
C LEU A 99 -1.76 -19.90 -15.13
N ASP A 100 -2.57 -19.79 -16.19
CA ASP A 100 -3.68 -20.71 -16.47
C ASP A 100 -3.18 -22.15 -16.74
N ALA A 101 -2.00 -22.28 -17.36
CA ALA A 101 -1.31 -23.56 -17.56
C ALA A 101 -0.62 -24.10 -16.29
N GLY A 102 -0.78 -23.44 -15.13
CA GLY A 102 -0.24 -23.88 -13.85
C GLY A 102 1.18 -23.39 -13.55
N ALA A 103 1.71 -22.44 -14.32
CA ALA A 103 2.95 -21.76 -13.93
C ALA A 103 2.76 -21.02 -12.60
N SER A 104 3.79 -21.03 -11.76
CA SER A 104 3.73 -20.32 -10.48
C SER A 104 4.03 -18.84 -10.67
N ALA A 105 3.23 -17.99 -10.01
CA ALA A 105 3.51 -16.57 -9.91
C ALA A 105 4.89 -16.31 -9.26
N PRO A 106 5.53 -15.16 -9.56
CA PRO A 106 6.80 -14.79 -8.95
C PRO A 106 6.75 -14.89 -7.41
N LYS A 107 7.73 -15.56 -6.83
CA LYS A 107 7.81 -15.73 -5.37
C LYS A 107 7.96 -14.36 -4.70
N GLN A 108 7.14 -14.12 -3.67
CA GLN A 108 7.33 -12.96 -2.81
C GLN A 108 8.70 -13.02 -2.11
N SER A 109 9.31 -11.85 -1.88
CA SER A 109 10.58 -11.79 -1.17
C SER A 109 10.43 -12.32 0.26
N THR A 110 11.49 -12.93 0.80
CA THR A 110 11.51 -13.41 2.20
C THR A 110 11.18 -12.29 3.19
N LYS A 111 11.63 -11.06 2.91
CA LYS A 111 11.37 -9.88 3.74
C LYS A 111 9.88 -9.53 3.76
N THR A 112 9.24 -9.50 2.59
CA THR A 112 7.80 -9.23 2.45
C THR A 112 6.99 -10.29 3.18
N LYS A 113 7.36 -11.57 3.02
CA LYS A 113 6.71 -12.69 3.71
C LYS A 113 6.87 -12.62 5.22
N ALA A 114 8.07 -12.32 5.71
CA ALA A 114 8.34 -12.17 7.15
C ALA A 114 7.52 -11.01 7.75
N PHE A 115 7.45 -9.88 7.06
CA PHE A 115 6.62 -8.75 7.47
C PHE A 115 5.14 -9.14 7.53
N GLN A 116 4.63 -9.82 6.50
CA GLN A 116 3.25 -10.28 6.46
C GLN A 116 2.93 -11.19 7.65
N ILE A 117 3.77 -12.18 7.92
CA ILE A 117 3.61 -13.10 9.06
C ILE A 117 3.61 -12.32 10.38
N ARG A 118 4.54 -11.38 10.56
CA ARG A 118 4.59 -10.52 11.75
C ARG A 118 3.31 -9.71 11.90
N PHE A 119 2.85 -9.09 10.82
CA PHE A 119 1.63 -8.30 10.81
C PHE A 119 0.41 -9.15 11.17
N ASP A 120 0.24 -10.32 10.55
CA ASP A 120 -0.90 -11.21 10.79
C ASP A 120 -0.91 -11.73 12.24
N THR A 121 0.28 -11.97 12.80
CA THR A 121 0.45 -12.37 14.20
C THR A 121 0.00 -11.25 15.15
N LEU A 122 0.52 -10.04 14.96
CA LEU A 122 0.14 -8.88 15.80
C LEU A 122 -1.33 -8.53 15.63
N ARG A 123 -1.84 -8.58 14.40
CA ARG A 123 -3.26 -8.42 14.09
C ARG A 123 -4.12 -9.39 14.87
N SER A 124 -3.76 -10.68 14.88
CA SER A 124 -4.51 -11.71 15.61
C SER A 124 -4.56 -11.43 17.12
N ARG A 125 -3.42 -11.04 17.71
CA ARG A 125 -3.34 -10.66 19.13
C ARG A 125 -4.17 -9.42 19.46
N TYR A 126 -4.15 -8.45 18.55
CA TYR A 126 -4.91 -7.21 18.69
C TYR A 126 -6.43 -7.45 18.59
N ILE A 127 -6.89 -8.30 17.67
CA ILE A 127 -8.31 -8.71 17.57
C ILE A 127 -8.76 -9.41 18.86
N LYS A 128 -7.89 -10.24 19.45
CA LYS A 128 -8.12 -10.89 20.74
C LYS A 128 -8.04 -9.95 21.95
N LYS A 129 -7.75 -8.65 21.72
CA LYS A 129 -7.55 -7.62 22.75
C LYS A 129 -6.40 -7.93 23.72
N GLU A 130 -5.44 -8.75 23.29
CA GLU A 130 -4.23 -9.05 24.07
C GLU A 130 -3.21 -7.91 24.01
N ILE A 131 -3.29 -7.09 22.96
CA ILE A 131 -2.43 -5.92 22.76
C ILE A 131 -3.26 -4.71 22.35
N ASN A 132 -2.78 -3.52 22.67
CA ASN A 132 -3.40 -2.25 22.26
C ASN A 132 -2.83 -1.72 20.92
N ALA A 133 -3.41 -0.64 20.40
CA ALA A 133 -3.00 -0.06 19.12
C ALA A 133 -1.55 0.44 19.11
N ASN A 134 -1.00 0.90 20.24
CA ASN A 134 0.41 1.31 20.29
C ASN A 134 1.34 0.11 20.18
N GLU A 135 1.00 -0.99 20.85
CA GLU A 135 1.77 -2.24 20.81
C GLU A 135 1.72 -2.90 19.45
N LEU A 136 0.57 -2.82 18.76
CA LEU A 136 0.44 -3.22 17.36
C LEU A 136 1.42 -2.42 16.49
N LEU A 137 1.42 -1.09 16.62
CA LEU A 137 2.25 -0.22 15.80
C LEU A 137 3.74 -0.31 16.15
N SER A 138 4.10 -0.42 17.43
CA SER A 138 5.48 -0.56 17.86
C SER A 138 6.08 -1.90 17.43
N GLY A 139 5.28 -2.98 17.42
CA GLY A 139 5.70 -4.27 16.89
C GLY A 139 5.90 -4.31 15.38
N LEU A 140 5.41 -3.30 14.65
CA LEU A 140 5.53 -3.15 13.20
C LEU A 140 6.68 -2.24 12.75
N SER A 141 7.26 -1.47 13.68
CA SER A 141 8.55 -0.78 13.47
C SER A 141 9.71 -1.77 13.36
#